data_AF-A0A7V0Y0E7-F1
#
_entry.id   AF-A0A7V0Y0E7-F1
#
_cell.length_a   1.000
_cell.length_b   1.000
_cell.length_c   1.000
_cell.angle_alpha   90.00
_cell.angle_beta   90.00
_cell.angle_gamma   90.00
#
_symmetry.space_group_name_H-M   'P 1'
#
loop_
_entity.id
_entity.type
_entity.pdbx_description
1 polymer ?
#
loop_
_entity_poly.entity_id
_entity_poly.type
_entity_poly.pdbx_seq_one_letter_code
_entity_poly.pdbx_strand_id
1 'polypeptide(L)'
;MGVFERSNKTEVNIVEGRKIDNNYSGNLAQLCPVGAITDSDFRFKTRSWFLKRGETICPLCSRGCKISIQYFPGNPRFKIPKKVVRLQAEENPSVNGYWICDYGRYNYHYLNENRASEIISRATPRLGNWEEAEDFLSEKIKRLLYKKKTSRISLMMNSWLTNEEFFLIKKIFCDDLKVDEVYFVDPNDGESDDILMTSERSPNRRGAKEIGFELKPFVPEEFASKNIDVLLIFGSYLVEKAGPSGLMELFRGIKYRFVISPRKSELDSMVDISLPSVYPAEKRGSMVNVSGKIQHFDLVFNGPGCSRSEYDILLAIAKKIGLNFQYYSQFKDVKLIYEEMKKEISFFREEK
;
A
#
# COMPACT_ATOMS: atom_id res chain seq x y z
N MET A 1 16.38 16.31 27.50
CA MET A 1 16.05 17.75 27.39
C MET A 1 15.66 18.21 28.78
N GLY A 2 16.04 19.42 29.15
CA GLY A 2 15.76 19.98 30.47
C GLY A 2 15.66 21.50 30.42
N VAL A 3 15.27 22.07 31.55
CA VAL A 3 15.27 23.51 31.76
C VAL A 3 16.52 23.84 32.58
N PHE A 4 17.36 24.72 32.05
CA PHE A 4 18.59 25.20 32.68
C PHE A 4 18.43 26.66 33.08
N GLU A 5 19.29 27.12 33.99
CA GLU A 5 19.28 28.50 34.53
C GLU A 5 17.95 28.88 35.22
N ARG A 6 17.75 30.17 35.51
CA ARG A 6 16.57 30.69 36.21
C ARG A 6 16.16 32.08 35.74
N SER A 7 14.87 32.40 35.93
CA SER A 7 14.27 33.71 35.58
C SER A 7 14.45 34.04 34.09
N ASN A 8 14.90 35.26 33.75
CA ASN A 8 15.10 35.71 32.36
C ASN A 8 16.22 34.99 31.59
N LYS A 9 17.07 34.21 32.29
CA LYS A 9 18.11 33.38 31.66
C LYS A 9 17.69 31.92 31.45
N THR A 10 16.44 31.58 31.76
CA THR A 10 15.95 30.20 31.67
C THR A 10 16.03 29.69 30.22
N GLU A 11 16.67 28.55 30.03
CA GLU A 11 16.89 27.97 28.70
C GLU A 11 16.39 26.52 28.65
N VAL A 12 15.59 26.20 27.63
CA VAL A 12 15.25 24.81 27.31
C VAL A 12 16.33 24.27 26.40
N ASN A 13 17.15 23.35 26.90
CA ASN A 13 18.29 22.82 26.15
C ASN A 13 18.46 21.30 26.33
N ILE A 14 19.46 20.75 25.67
CA ILE A 14 19.96 19.39 25.88
C ILE A 14 21.16 19.45 26.82
N VAL A 15 21.38 18.38 27.59
CA VAL A 15 22.60 18.25 28.41
C VAL A 15 23.80 18.24 27.47
N GLU A 16 24.86 18.96 27.83
CA GLU A 16 26.07 19.11 27.02
C GLU A 16 26.65 17.73 26.62
N GLY A 17 27.06 17.61 25.36
CA GLY A 17 27.56 16.37 24.78
C GLY A 17 26.50 15.29 24.48
N ARG A 18 25.21 15.51 24.78
CA ARG A 18 24.12 14.56 24.47
C ARG A 18 23.31 15.01 23.26
N LYS A 19 22.71 14.05 22.56
CA LYS A 19 21.71 14.27 21.50
C LYS A 19 20.36 13.71 21.95
N ILE A 20 19.28 14.22 21.38
CA ILE A 20 17.96 13.59 21.49
C ILE A 20 17.94 12.49 20.43
N ASP A 21 18.32 11.29 20.85
CA ASP A 21 18.45 10.13 19.97
C ASP A 21 17.43 9.07 20.37
N ASN A 22 16.24 9.16 19.76
CA ASN A 22 15.17 8.19 19.94
C ASN A 22 14.23 8.24 18.73
N ASN A 23 13.45 7.17 18.56
CA ASN A 23 12.53 6.99 17.43
C ASN A 23 11.28 7.90 17.44
N TYR A 24 11.20 8.89 18.33
CA TYR A 24 10.03 9.76 18.49
C TYR A 24 10.41 11.25 18.58
N SER A 25 11.66 11.59 18.27
CA SER A 25 12.21 12.93 18.42
C SER A 25 11.47 13.96 17.54
N GLY A 26 10.97 13.54 16.38
CA GLY A 26 10.22 14.40 15.46
C GLY A 26 8.89 14.90 16.02
N ASN A 27 8.34 14.24 17.04
CA ASN A 27 7.13 14.72 17.71
C ASN A 27 7.37 16.01 18.52
N LEU A 28 8.61 16.29 18.94
CA LEU A 28 8.95 17.53 19.66
C LEU A 28 8.62 18.78 18.84
N ALA A 29 8.83 18.73 17.52
CA ALA A 29 8.49 19.81 16.61
C ALA A 29 6.98 20.05 16.51
N GLN A 30 6.17 19.03 16.76
CA GLN A 30 4.71 19.14 16.77
C GLN A 30 4.17 19.61 18.13
N LEU A 31 4.86 19.28 19.23
CA LEU A 31 4.53 19.77 20.58
C LEU A 31 4.88 21.24 20.77
N CYS A 32 5.89 21.76 20.08
CA CYS A 32 6.38 23.11 20.29
C CYS A 32 5.38 24.16 19.80
N PRO A 33 4.78 24.98 20.70
CA PRO A 33 3.72 25.92 20.30
C PRO A 33 4.25 27.17 19.58
N VAL A 34 5.54 27.47 19.74
CA VAL A 34 6.16 28.74 19.30
C VAL A 34 7.12 28.59 18.11
N GLY A 35 7.36 27.36 17.64
CA GLY A 35 8.31 27.10 16.56
C GLY A 35 9.78 27.30 16.95
N ALA A 36 10.11 27.22 18.25
CA ALA A 36 11.49 27.16 18.72
C ALA A 36 12.18 25.84 18.31
N ILE A 37 11.41 24.74 18.37
CA ILE A 37 11.79 23.43 17.82
C ILE A 37 11.03 23.26 16.52
N THR A 38 11.76 23.18 15.41
CA THR A 38 11.17 23.00 14.07
C THR A 38 11.65 21.71 13.45
N ASP A 39 10.78 21.06 12.70
CA ASP A 39 11.13 19.87 11.92
C ASP A 39 12.12 20.23 10.80
N SER A 40 13.33 19.69 10.88
CA SER A 40 14.39 19.94 9.91
C SER A 40 14.02 19.50 8.49
N ASP A 41 13.20 18.45 8.36
CA ASP A 41 12.75 17.98 7.06
C ASP A 41 11.78 19.00 6.44
N PHE A 42 10.86 19.58 7.21
CA PHE A 42 9.88 20.54 6.68
C PHE A 42 10.40 21.98 6.58
N ARG A 43 11.36 22.35 7.43
CA ARG A 43 11.83 23.74 7.60
C ARG A 43 12.23 24.34 6.24
N PHE A 44 11.64 25.49 5.93
CA PHE A 44 11.88 26.26 4.69
C PHE A 44 11.44 25.62 3.37
N LYS A 45 10.85 24.41 3.34
CA LYS A 45 10.27 23.83 2.12
C LYS A 45 9.09 24.67 1.58
N THR A 46 8.20 25.12 2.47
CA THR A 46 7.01 25.91 2.11
C THR A 46 6.36 26.53 3.37
N ARG A 47 5.23 27.21 3.22
CA ARG A 47 4.41 27.73 4.31
C ARG A 47 3.15 26.88 4.49
N SER A 48 2.71 26.73 5.74
CA SER A 48 1.57 25.88 6.12
C SER A 48 0.28 26.25 5.40
N TRP A 49 0.00 27.55 5.20
CA TRP A 49 -1.23 28.02 4.53
C TRP A 49 -1.29 27.71 3.02
N PHE A 50 -0.19 27.29 2.39
CA PHE A 50 -0.22 26.79 1.01
C PHE A 50 -0.54 25.30 0.90
N LEU A 51 -0.63 24.59 2.03
CA LEU A 51 -0.79 23.14 2.07
C LEU A 51 -2.25 22.75 2.22
N LYS A 52 -2.61 21.68 1.52
CA LYS A 52 -3.80 20.90 1.86
C LYS A 52 -3.44 19.84 2.88
N ARG A 53 -4.39 19.51 3.75
CA ARG A 53 -4.30 18.49 4.78
C ARG A 53 -5.38 17.45 4.52
N GLY A 54 -5.05 16.17 4.67
CA GLY A 54 -6.04 15.10 4.79
C GLY A 54 -5.52 13.97 5.67
N GLU A 55 -6.45 13.34 6.37
CA GLU A 55 -6.17 12.32 7.39
C GLU A 55 -6.23 10.92 6.77
N THR A 56 -5.33 10.05 7.20
CA THR A 56 -5.25 8.64 6.76
C THR A 56 -4.46 7.82 7.79
N ILE A 57 -4.08 6.60 7.45
CA ILE A 57 -3.25 5.72 8.26
C ILE A 57 -1.84 5.59 7.68
N CYS A 58 -0.84 5.43 8.55
CA CYS A 58 0.53 5.17 8.15
C CYS A 58 0.69 3.70 7.71
N PRO A 59 1.07 3.42 6.45
CA PRO A 59 1.18 2.05 5.96
C PRO A 59 2.53 1.40 6.27
N LEU A 60 3.45 2.10 6.95
CA LEU A 60 4.86 1.71 7.03
C LEU A 60 5.16 0.61 8.07
N CYS A 61 4.21 0.31 8.96
CA CYS A 61 4.30 -0.85 9.84
C CYS A 61 2.90 -1.31 10.29
N SER A 62 2.83 -2.49 10.90
CA SER A 62 1.59 -3.13 11.35
C SER A 62 0.80 -2.38 12.41
N ARG A 63 1.35 -1.29 12.99
CA ARG A 63 0.65 -0.44 13.96
C ARG A 63 -0.49 0.37 13.33
N GLY A 64 -0.30 0.85 12.10
CA GLY A 64 -1.30 1.67 11.41
C GLY A 64 -1.59 3.03 12.07
N CYS A 65 -0.60 3.76 12.58
CA CYS A 65 -0.83 5.04 13.28
C CYS A 65 -1.66 6.03 12.44
N LYS A 66 -2.58 6.76 13.09
CA LYS A 66 -3.34 7.82 12.42
C LYS A 66 -2.43 9.02 12.16
N ILE A 67 -2.44 9.49 10.91
CA ILE A 67 -1.59 10.58 10.43
C ILE A 67 -2.38 11.58 9.60
N SER A 68 -1.86 12.79 9.49
CA SER A 68 -2.27 13.72 8.43
C SER A 68 -1.14 13.94 7.46
N ILE A 69 -1.50 13.85 6.18
CA ILE A 69 -0.62 14.17 5.08
C ILE A 69 -0.81 15.63 4.73
N GLN A 70 0.28 16.39 4.75
CA GLN A 70 0.28 17.75 4.24
C GLN A 70 1.05 17.82 2.95
N TYR A 71 0.37 18.35 1.94
CA TYR A 71 0.86 18.34 0.58
C TYR A 71 0.55 19.65 -0.12
N PHE A 72 1.44 20.06 -1.00
CA PHE A 72 1.18 21.12 -1.95
C PHE A 72 0.26 20.55 -3.04
N PRO A 73 -0.91 21.15 -3.31
CA PRO A 73 -1.87 20.60 -4.27
C PRO A 73 -1.38 20.66 -5.73
N GLY A 74 -0.26 21.34 -5.99
CA GLY A 74 0.21 21.65 -7.32
C GLY A 74 -0.43 22.92 -7.88
N ASN A 75 0.12 23.42 -8.97
CA ASN A 75 -0.46 24.51 -9.73
C ASN A 75 -0.37 24.21 -11.24
N PRO A 76 -1.50 23.89 -11.90
CA PRO A 76 -1.51 23.58 -13.33
C PRO A 76 -1.01 24.73 -14.20
N ARG A 77 -1.26 25.99 -13.80
CA ARG A 77 -0.84 27.19 -14.54
C ARG A 77 0.69 27.34 -14.56
N PHE A 78 1.35 26.96 -13.48
CA PHE A 78 2.81 27.07 -13.34
C PHE A 78 3.54 25.72 -13.48
N LYS A 79 2.85 24.66 -13.94
CA LYS A 79 3.39 23.29 -14.06
C LYS A 79 4.06 22.76 -12.78
N ILE A 80 3.58 23.18 -11.61
CA ILE A 80 4.10 22.70 -10.33
C ILE A 80 3.33 21.43 -9.97
N PRO A 81 3.98 20.26 -9.85
CA PRO A 81 3.29 19.03 -9.51
C PRO A 81 2.80 19.05 -8.05
N LYS A 82 1.81 18.20 -7.77
CA LYS A 82 1.44 17.82 -6.40
C LYS A 82 2.68 17.25 -5.70
N LYS A 83 2.94 17.67 -4.45
CA LYS A 83 4.07 17.14 -3.67
C LYS A 83 3.71 17.03 -2.19
N VAL A 84 3.88 15.85 -1.62
CA VAL A 84 3.79 15.65 -0.16
C VAL A 84 5.04 16.25 0.48
N VAL A 85 4.86 17.03 1.54
CA VAL A 85 5.96 17.79 2.16
C VAL A 85 6.18 17.49 3.64
N ARG A 86 5.20 16.90 4.33
CA ARG A 86 5.37 16.37 5.69
C ARG A 86 4.20 15.46 6.08
N LEU A 87 4.46 14.60 7.05
CA LEU A 87 3.44 13.87 7.82
C LEU A 87 3.40 14.38 9.26
N GLN A 88 2.21 14.46 9.83
CA GLN A 88 2.01 14.77 11.25
C GLN A 88 1.20 13.68 11.94
N ALA A 89 1.42 13.52 13.25
CA ALA A 89 0.63 12.62 14.05
C ALA A 89 -0.79 13.19 14.21
N GLU A 90 -1.79 12.32 14.15
CA GLU A 90 -3.17 12.66 14.47
C GLU A 90 -3.65 11.81 15.64
N GLU A 91 -4.62 12.33 16.37
CA GLU A 91 -5.14 11.65 17.56
C GLU A 91 -5.91 10.38 17.17
N ASN A 92 -5.48 9.24 17.73
CA ASN A 92 -6.27 8.02 17.79
C ASN A 92 -6.02 7.32 19.13
N PRO A 93 -6.94 7.46 20.10
CA PRO A 93 -6.78 6.90 21.45
C PRO A 93 -6.60 5.37 21.46
N SER A 94 -7.16 4.68 20.46
CA SER A 94 -7.12 3.22 20.38
C SER A 94 -5.82 2.67 19.76
N VAL A 95 -4.97 3.51 19.17
CA VAL A 95 -3.80 3.06 18.40
C VAL A 95 -2.52 3.78 18.81
N ASN A 96 -2.43 5.09 18.58
CA ASN A 96 -1.18 5.84 18.69
C ASN A 96 -1.25 7.06 19.61
N GLY A 97 -2.39 7.32 20.24
CA GLY A 97 -2.62 8.55 21.01
C GLY A 97 -2.31 9.74 20.12
N TYR A 98 -1.34 10.57 20.51
CA TYR A 98 -0.89 11.76 19.77
C TYR A 98 0.46 11.59 19.05
N TRP A 99 1.01 10.38 19.00
CA TRP A 99 2.41 10.15 18.61
C TRP A 99 2.55 9.32 17.34
N ILE A 100 3.66 9.49 16.62
CA ILE A 100 4.12 8.56 15.58
C ILE A 100 5.63 8.38 15.69
N CYS A 101 6.16 7.24 15.23
CA CYS A 101 7.61 7.07 15.15
C CYS A 101 8.21 7.90 14.01
N ASP A 102 9.49 8.23 14.14
CA ASP A 102 10.27 9.01 13.18
C ASP A 102 10.39 8.28 11.85
N TYR A 103 10.47 6.93 11.87
CA TYR A 103 10.39 6.11 10.65
C TYR A 103 9.11 6.41 9.87
N GLY A 104 7.95 6.39 10.55
CA GLY A 104 6.66 6.71 9.94
C GLY A 104 6.53 8.16 9.49
N ARG A 105 7.12 9.09 10.26
CA ARG A 105 7.07 10.53 10.01
C ARG A 105 7.85 10.96 8.78
N TYR A 106 9.03 10.37 8.57
CA TYR A 106 10.00 10.84 7.57
C TYR A 106 10.04 9.98 6.30
N ASN A 107 9.63 8.70 6.33
CA ASN A 107 9.65 7.83 5.14
C ASN A 107 8.44 8.01 4.22
N TYR A 108 7.95 9.23 3.99
CA TYR A 108 6.83 9.50 3.09
C TYR A 108 7.23 9.69 1.61
N HIS A 109 8.54 9.62 1.32
CA HIS A 109 9.13 9.84 -0.01
C HIS A 109 8.53 8.96 -1.11
N TYR A 110 8.06 7.75 -0.77
CA TYR A 110 7.39 6.85 -1.70
C TYR A 110 6.15 7.47 -2.36
N LEU A 111 5.51 8.47 -1.73
CA LEU A 111 4.36 9.19 -2.30
C LEU A 111 4.78 10.17 -3.41
N ASN A 112 6.04 10.58 -3.45
CA ASN A 112 6.56 11.57 -4.39
C ASN A 112 7.46 10.96 -5.48
N GLU A 113 8.19 9.89 -5.16
CA GLU A 113 9.31 9.40 -5.97
C GLU A 113 8.98 8.08 -6.68
N ASN A 114 9.51 7.94 -7.91
CA ASN A 114 9.37 6.74 -8.75
C ASN A 114 7.93 6.25 -8.91
N ARG A 115 6.97 7.17 -8.98
CA ARG A 115 5.54 6.84 -9.08
C ARG A 115 5.19 6.23 -10.45
N ALA A 116 4.40 5.17 -10.45
CA ALA A 116 3.78 4.64 -11.66
C ALA A 116 2.59 5.52 -12.05
N SER A 117 2.58 6.04 -13.28
CA SER A 117 1.56 6.99 -13.77
C SER A 117 0.94 6.57 -15.09
N GLU A 118 1.52 5.59 -15.77
CA GLU A 118 1.15 5.16 -17.12
C GLU A 118 1.27 3.64 -17.21
N ILE A 119 0.50 3.05 -18.11
CA ILE A 119 0.60 1.62 -18.44
C ILE A 119 1.88 1.38 -19.23
N ILE A 120 2.66 0.40 -18.82
CA ILE A 120 3.85 -0.03 -19.56
C ILE A 120 3.52 -1.38 -20.20
N SER A 121 3.37 -1.40 -21.52
CA SER A 121 3.07 -2.62 -22.28
C SER A 121 4.27 -3.04 -23.13
N ARG A 122 4.72 -4.28 -22.88
CA ARG A 122 5.68 -5.02 -23.69
C ARG A 122 5.03 -6.18 -24.46
N ALA A 123 3.73 -6.38 -24.25
CA ALA A 123 2.93 -7.30 -25.04
C ALA A 123 2.91 -6.91 -26.53
N THR A 124 2.59 -7.88 -27.38
CA THR A 124 2.37 -7.67 -28.81
C THR A 124 0.91 -7.99 -29.12
N PRO A 125 0.09 -7.02 -29.62
CA PRO A 125 0.42 -5.61 -29.85
C PRO A 125 0.65 -4.82 -28.55
N ARG A 126 1.35 -3.67 -28.66
CA ARG A 126 1.52 -2.75 -27.54
C ARG A 126 0.16 -2.15 -27.18
N LEU A 127 -0.21 -2.27 -25.91
CA LEU A 127 -1.49 -1.76 -25.39
C LEU A 127 -1.29 -0.37 -24.78
N GLY A 128 -2.15 0.58 -25.15
CA GLY A 128 -1.99 2.00 -24.82
C GLY A 128 -2.94 2.51 -23.74
N ASN A 129 -4.00 1.76 -23.42
CA ASN A 129 -5.03 2.19 -22.47
C ASN A 129 -5.49 1.04 -21.56
N TRP A 130 -6.28 1.41 -20.54
CA TRP A 130 -6.79 0.47 -19.54
C TRP A 130 -7.73 -0.58 -20.14
N GLU A 131 -8.59 -0.20 -21.08
CA GLU A 131 -9.59 -1.10 -21.64
C GLU A 131 -8.93 -2.27 -22.38
N GLU A 132 -7.93 -1.96 -23.22
CA GLU A 132 -7.08 -2.91 -23.93
C GLU A 132 -6.31 -3.82 -22.97
N ALA A 133 -5.68 -3.24 -21.94
CA ALA A 133 -4.88 -4.01 -20.98
C ALA A 133 -5.75 -4.96 -20.14
N GLU A 134 -6.92 -4.49 -19.70
CA GLU A 134 -7.90 -5.30 -18.98
C GLU A 134 -8.48 -6.40 -19.86
N ASP A 135 -8.77 -6.14 -21.15
CA ASP A 135 -9.23 -7.16 -22.09
C ASP A 135 -8.17 -8.23 -22.33
N PHE A 136 -6.91 -7.82 -22.52
CA PHE A 136 -5.81 -8.75 -22.71
C PHE A 136 -5.62 -9.66 -21.49
N LEU A 137 -5.57 -9.10 -20.28
CA LEU A 137 -5.48 -9.87 -19.05
C LEU A 137 -6.69 -10.81 -18.88
N SER A 138 -7.90 -10.28 -19.03
CA SER A 138 -9.14 -11.03 -18.86
C SER A 138 -9.28 -12.17 -19.87
N GLU A 139 -8.83 -11.97 -21.11
CA GLU A 139 -8.81 -13.02 -22.15
C GLU A 139 -7.88 -14.18 -21.76
N LYS A 140 -6.70 -13.90 -21.17
CA LYS A 140 -5.80 -14.96 -20.70
C LYS A 140 -6.41 -15.76 -19.54
N ILE A 141 -7.03 -15.07 -18.59
CA ILE A 141 -7.72 -15.73 -17.46
C ILE A 141 -8.91 -16.55 -17.97
N LYS A 142 -9.76 -15.98 -18.83
CA LYS A 142 -10.88 -16.69 -19.48
C LYS A 142 -10.42 -17.95 -20.19
N ARG A 143 -9.32 -17.89 -20.94
CA ARG A 143 -8.80 -19.04 -21.68
C ARG A 143 -8.40 -20.19 -20.75
N LEU A 144 -7.80 -19.88 -19.59
CA LEU A 144 -7.48 -20.89 -18.58
C LEU A 144 -8.74 -21.42 -17.90
N LEU A 145 -9.72 -20.55 -17.62
CA LEU A 145 -11.02 -20.93 -17.07
C LEU A 145 -11.78 -21.90 -18.00
N TYR A 146 -11.93 -21.58 -19.29
CA TYR A 146 -12.57 -22.46 -20.27
C TYR A 146 -11.88 -23.82 -20.40
N LYS A 147 -10.55 -23.84 -20.25
CA LYS A 147 -9.75 -25.08 -20.29
C LYS A 147 -9.72 -25.83 -18.96
N LYS A 148 -10.37 -25.32 -17.90
CA LYS A 148 -10.31 -25.86 -16.53
C LYS A 148 -8.87 -25.99 -16.01
N LYS A 149 -8.03 -24.99 -16.29
CA LYS A 149 -6.61 -24.92 -15.91
C LYS A 149 -6.31 -23.67 -15.06
N THR A 150 -7.25 -23.28 -14.21
CA THR A 150 -7.11 -22.12 -13.31
C THR A 150 -6.02 -22.31 -12.27
N SER A 151 -5.64 -23.54 -11.94
CA SER A 151 -4.45 -23.86 -11.13
C SER A 151 -3.12 -23.38 -11.73
N ARG A 152 -3.11 -22.94 -12.99
CA ARG A 152 -1.95 -22.33 -13.66
C ARG A 152 -1.93 -20.80 -13.55
N ILE A 153 -2.86 -20.22 -12.82
CA ILE A 153 -2.83 -18.81 -12.42
C ILE A 153 -2.12 -18.77 -11.07
N SER A 154 -1.23 -17.81 -10.88
CA SER A 154 -0.64 -17.54 -9.57
C SER A 154 -0.70 -16.05 -9.23
N LEU A 155 -0.88 -15.77 -7.95
CA LEU A 155 -0.92 -14.43 -7.37
C LEU A 155 0.26 -14.23 -6.44
N MET A 156 0.96 -13.11 -6.62
CA MET A 156 1.93 -12.59 -5.66
C MET A 156 1.39 -11.29 -5.10
N MET A 157 1.11 -11.27 -3.81
CA MET A 157 0.42 -10.18 -3.13
C MET A 157 1.30 -9.62 -2.02
N ASN A 158 0.93 -8.47 -1.47
CA ASN A 158 1.60 -7.92 -0.30
C ASN A 158 0.55 -7.38 0.68
N SER A 159 0.98 -7.18 1.93
CA SER A 159 0.12 -6.78 3.04
C SER A 159 -0.13 -5.27 3.12
N TRP A 160 0.12 -4.51 2.04
CA TRP A 160 -0.34 -3.13 1.88
C TRP A 160 -1.71 -3.01 1.18
N LEU A 161 -2.25 -4.11 0.65
CA LEU A 161 -3.60 -4.15 0.12
C LEU A 161 -4.63 -3.94 1.25
N THR A 162 -5.77 -3.35 0.91
CA THR A 162 -6.87 -3.14 1.85
C THR A 162 -7.64 -4.43 2.12
N ASN A 163 -8.46 -4.44 3.17
CA ASN A 163 -9.32 -5.59 3.46
C ASN A 163 -10.32 -5.85 2.32
N GLU A 164 -10.83 -4.81 1.69
CA GLU A 164 -11.76 -4.92 0.56
C GLU A 164 -11.07 -5.54 -0.66
N GLU A 165 -9.80 -5.19 -0.91
CA GLU A 165 -9.00 -5.78 -1.98
C GLU A 165 -8.69 -7.25 -1.71
N PHE A 166 -8.31 -7.58 -0.47
CA PHE A 166 -8.14 -8.97 -0.05
C PHE A 166 -9.43 -9.78 -0.18
N PHE A 167 -10.57 -9.23 0.24
CA PHE A 167 -11.87 -9.86 0.10
C PHE A 167 -12.19 -10.13 -1.37
N LEU A 168 -12.06 -9.12 -2.25
CA LEU A 168 -12.27 -9.31 -3.68
C LEU A 168 -11.32 -10.34 -4.29
N ILE A 169 -10.04 -10.32 -3.93
CA ILE A 169 -9.07 -11.30 -4.42
C ILE A 169 -9.47 -12.71 -3.98
N LYS A 170 -9.88 -12.89 -2.73
CA LYS A 170 -10.35 -14.18 -2.21
C LYS A 170 -11.58 -14.67 -2.98
N LYS A 171 -12.60 -13.82 -3.16
CA LYS A 171 -13.81 -14.18 -3.90
C LYS A 171 -13.52 -14.52 -5.36
N ILE A 172 -12.79 -13.64 -6.06
CA ILE A 172 -12.55 -13.78 -7.50
C ILE A 172 -11.59 -14.93 -7.79
N PHE A 173 -10.44 -14.97 -7.13
CA PHE A 173 -9.39 -15.92 -7.48
C PHE A 173 -9.47 -17.21 -6.68
N CYS A 174 -9.67 -17.17 -5.37
CA CYS A 174 -9.71 -18.38 -4.55
C CYS A 174 -11.07 -19.09 -4.62
N ASP A 175 -12.17 -18.37 -4.50
CA ASP A 175 -13.50 -18.98 -4.42
C ASP A 175 -14.09 -19.30 -5.80
N ASP A 176 -14.07 -18.34 -6.73
CA ASP A 176 -14.67 -18.51 -8.05
C ASP A 176 -13.74 -19.23 -9.04
N LEU A 177 -12.47 -18.80 -9.13
CA LEU A 177 -11.50 -19.39 -10.06
C LEU A 177 -10.77 -20.61 -9.48
N LYS A 178 -10.85 -20.86 -8.17
CA LYS A 178 -10.12 -21.96 -7.49
C LYS A 178 -8.60 -21.90 -7.75
N VAL A 179 -8.01 -20.73 -7.58
CA VAL A 179 -6.57 -20.51 -7.61
C VAL A 179 -5.97 -20.86 -6.25
N ASP A 180 -5.07 -21.85 -6.25
CA ASP A 180 -4.40 -22.33 -5.03
C ASP A 180 -3.04 -21.64 -4.78
N GLU A 181 -2.41 -21.13 -5.83
CA GLU A 181 -1.03 -20.63 -5.82
C GLU A 181 -0.99 -19.12 -5.49
N VAL A 182 -1.24 -18.78 -4.23
CA VAL A 182 -1.23 -17.42 -3.69
C VAL A 182 -0.07 -17.23 -2.70
N TYR A 183 0.77 -16.23 -2.94
CA TYR A 183 1.98 -15.96 -2.17
C TYR A 183 2.01 -14.53 -1.62
N PHE A 184 2.57 -14.35 -0.42
CA PHE A 184 2.79 -13.04 0.18
C PHE A 184 4.26 -12.62 0.07
N VAL A 185 4.48 -11.51 -0.61
CA VAL A 185 5.77 -10.88 -0.87
C VAL A 185 5.80 -9.54 -0.12
N ASP A 186 5.89 -9.65 1.20
CA ASP A 186 5.98 -8.50 2.10
C ASP A 186 7.43 -7.95 2.18
N PRO A 187 7.60 -6.66 2.54
CA PRO A 187 8.92 -6.12 2.89
C PRO A 187 9.59 -6.94 4.00
N ASN A 188 10.91 -6.81 4.12
CA ASN A 188 11.62 -7.38 5.26
C ASN A 188 11.15 -6.71 6.56
N ASP A 189 11.14 -7.50 7.64
CA ASP A 189 10.94 -6.96 8.97
C ASP A 189 12.08 -5.97 9.29
N GLY A 190 11.74 -4.95 10.07
CA GLY A 190 12.69 -3.94 10.53
C GLY A 190 12.77 -3.89 12.04
N GLU A 191 13.37 -2.81 12.54
CA GLU A 191 13.45 -2.53 13.96
C GLU A 191 12.08 -2.29 14.60
N SER A 192 11.97 -2.64 15.88
CA SER A 192 10.79 -2.46 16.72
C SER A 192 11.17 -1.87 18.06
N ASP A 193 10.18 -1.33 18.76
CA ASP A 193 10.32 -0.87 20.14
C ASP A 193 9.11 -1.28 21.00
N ASP A 194 9.22 -1.06 22.31
CA ASP A 194 8.15 -1.36 23.27
C ASP A 194 7.06 -0.26 23.33
N ILE A 195 7.02 0.66 22.35
CA ILE A 195 6.13 1.82 22.34
C ILE A 195 5.12 1.70 21.18
N LEU A 196 5.46 2.20 19.99
CA LEU A 196 4.57 2.19 18.81
C LEU A 196 5.15 1.43 17.62
N MET A 197 6.47 1.40 17.46
CA MET A 197 7.12 0.88 16.26
C MET A 197 7.14 -0.65 16.29
N THR A 198 6.53 -1.26 15.27
CA THR A 198 6.46 -2.72 15.13
C THR A 198 7.41 -3.19 14.05
N SER A 199 8.04 -4.36 14.22
CA SER A 199 9.03 -4.88 13.27
C SER A 199 8.41 -5.17 11.90
N GLU A 200 7.17 -5.65 11.89
CA GLU A 200 6.41 -5.93 10.67
C GLU A 200 6.18 -4.64 9.86
N ARG A 201 6.86 -4.52 8.72
CA ARG A 201 6.82 -3.35 7.81
C ARG A 201 5.65 -3.40 6.80
N SER A 202 4.59 -4.09 7.18
CA SER A 202 3.33 -4.14 6.43
C SER A 202 2.16 -3.78 7.31
N PRO A 203 1.17 -3.01 6.82
CA PRO A 203 0.12 -2.46 7.68
C PRO A 203 -1.06 -3.41 7.91
N ASN A 204 -1.28 -4.39 7.02
CA ASN A 204 -2.52 -5.14 6.97
C ASN A 204 -2.33 -6.67 6.93
N ARG A 205 -1.23 -7.16 7.49
CA ARG A 205 -0.93 -8.59 7.51
C ARG A 205 -1.96 -9.37 8.33
N ARG A 206 -2.43 -8.79 9.43
CA ARG A 206 -3.53 -9.35 10.22
C ARG A 206 -4.82 -9.38 9.41
N GLY A 207 -5.16 -8.32 8.68
CA GLY A 207 -6.38 -8.29 7.86
C GLY A 207 -6.41 -9.41 6.82
N ALA A 208 -5.28 -9.69 6.16
CA ALA A 208 -5.15 -10.84 5.28
C ALA A 208 -5.44 -12.18 5.98
N LYS A 209 -4.95 -12.39 7.21
CA LYS A 209 -5.23 -13.60 8.00
C LYS A 209 -6.71 -13.68 8.40
N GLU A 210 -7.31 -12.60 8.87
CA GLU A 210 -8.72 -12.58 9.31
C GLU A 210 -9.68 -12.80 8.14
N ILE A 211 -9.29 -12.38 6.92
CA ILE A 211 -10.01 -12.71 5.68
C ILE A 211 -9.84 -14.19 5.32
N GLY A 212 -8.82 -14.85 5.84
CA GLY A 212 -8.56 -16.28 5.71
C GLY A 212 -7.56 -16.62 4.62
N PHE A 213 -6.53 -15.79 4.43
CA PHE A 213 -5.33 -16.15 3.69
C PHE A 213 -4.29 -16.83 4.59
N GLU A 214 -3.62 -17.85 4.05
CA GLU A 214 -2.41 -18.39 4.64
C GLU A 214 -1.21 -17.56 4.17
N LEU A 215 -0.53 -16.89 5.10
CA LEU A 215 0.63 -16.06 4.79
C LEU A 215 1.89 -16.90 4.58
N LYS A 216 1.90 -17.68 3.50
CA LYS A 216 3.08 -18.45 3.10
C LYS A 216 4.19 -17.47 2.69
N PRO A 217 5.35 -17.50 3.35
CA PRO A 217 6.51 -16.75 2.88
C PRO A 217 6.84 -17.19 1.45
N PHE A 218 7.14 -16.21 0.60
CA PHE A 218 7.55 -16.51 -0.77
C PHE A 218 8.96 -17.13 -0.77
N VAL A 219 9.05 -18.38 -1.23
CA VAL A 219 10.31 -19.14 -1.42
C VAL A 219 10.51 -19.36 -2.93
N PRO A 220 11.53 -18.74 -3.56
CA PRO A 220 11.73 -18.80 -5.01
C PRO A 220 11.84 -20.21 -5.58
N GLU A 221 12.53 -21.11 -4.87
CA GLU A 221 12.79 -22.48 -5.33
C GLU A 221 11.50 -23.31 -5.39
N GLU A 222 10.62 -23.14 -4.40
CA GLU A 222 9.31 -23.81 -4.38
C GLU A 222 8.44 -23.33 -5.55
N PHE A 223 8.45 -22.02 -5.78
CA PHE A 223 7.68 -21.39 -6.85
C PHE A 223 8.16 -21.80 -8.25
N ALA A 224 9.48 -21.90 -8.46
CA ALA A 224 10.07 -22.26 -9.76
C ALA A 224 9.64 -23.66 -10.26
N SER A 225 9.23 -24.55 -9.36
CA SER A 225 8.74 -25.89 -9.72
C SER A 225 7.28 -25.91 -10.22
N LYS A 226 6.55 -24.80 -10.09
CA LYS A 226 5.13 -24.69 -10.44
C LYS A 226 4.93 -24.44 -11.93
N ASN A 227 3.86 -25.00 -12.49
CA ASN A 227 3.50 -24.81 -13.89
C ASN A 227 2.53 -23.63 -14.05
N ILE A 228 3.08 -22.41 -14.10
CA ILE A 228 2.31 -21.16 -14.14
C ILE A 228 2.22 -20.62 -15.58
N ASP A 229 0.99 -20.44 -16.07
CA ASP A 229 0.71 -19.81 -17.37
C ASP A 229 0.47 -18.29 -17.21
N VAL A 230 -0.18 -17.85 -16.12
CA VAL A 230 -0.49 -16.43 -15.83
C VAL A 230 -0.04 -16.07 -14.41
N LEU A 231 0.84 -15.07 -14.29
CA LEU A 231 1.28 -14.52 -13.01
C LEU A 231 0.78 -13.08 -12.84
N LEU A 232 0.07 -12.83 -11.74
CA LEU A 232 -0.36 -11.51 -11.31
C LEU A 232 0.42 -11.09 -10.07
N ILE A 233 1.13 -9.97 -10.14
CA ILE A 233 1.95 -9.43 -9.06
C ILE A 233 1.33 -8.12 -8.59
N PHE A 234 1.03 -8.01 -7.30
CA PHE A 234 0.61 -6.78 -6.65
C PHE A 234 1.79 -6.19 -5.87
N GLY A 235 2.21 -4.99 -6.25
CA GLY A 235 3.38 -4.29 -5.72
C GLY A 235 4.70 -4.66 -6.39
N SER A 236 5.81 -4.16 -5.83
CA SER A 236 7.16 -4.29 -6.41
C SER A 236 8.17 -4.98 -5.49
N TYR A 237 7.77 -5.45 -4.31
CA TYR A 237 8.68 -6.04 -3.31
C TYR A 237 9.33 -7.35 -3.75
N LEU A 238 8.85 -7.98 -4.82
CA LEU A 238 9.49 -9.15 -5.41
C LEU A 238 10.94 -8.86 -5.85
N VAL A 239 11.23 -7.63 -6.29
CA VAL A 239 12.60 -7.22 -6.64
C VAL A 239 13.54 -7.34 -5.45
N GLU A 240 13.09 -6.88 -4.28
CA GLU A 240 13.89 -6.90 -3.05
C GLU A 240 14.14 -8.34 -2.55
N LYS A 241 13.25 -9.28 -2.85
CA LYS A 241 13.34 -10.67 -2.39
C LYS A 241 14.18 -11.57 -3.31
N ALA A 242 14.02 -11.42 -4.63
CA ALA A 242 14.65 -12.33 -5.60
C ALA A 242 15.89 -11.73 -6.29
N GLY A 243 16.03 -10.40 -6.29
CA GLY A 243 17.06 -9.69 -7.07
C GLY A 243 16.93 -9.91 -8.59
N PRO A 244 17.75 -9.25 -9.42
CA PRO A 244 17.61 -9.29 -10.88
C PRO A 244 17.78 -10.70 -11.49
N SER A 245 18.77 -11.45 -11.02
CA SER A 245 19.05 -12.80 -11.53
C SER A 245 17.98 -13.81 -11.11
N GLY A 246 17.52 -13.75 -9.85
CA GLY A 246 16.45 -14.62 -9.36
C GLY A 246 15.12 -14.35 -10.05
N LEU A 247 14.80 -13.09 -10.36
CA LEU A 247 13.62 -12.73 -11.14
C LEU A 247 13.62 -13.35 -12.54
N MET A 248 14.77 -13.33 -13.23
CA MET A 248 14.89 -13.91 -14.57
C MET A 248 14.66 -15.42 -14.57
N GLU A 249 15.15 -16.11 -13.53
CA GLU A 249 14.90 -17.54 -13.34
C GLU A 249 13.44 -17.80 -12.99
N LEU A 250 12.86 -17.03 -12.07
CA LEU A 250 11.48 -17.16 -11.64
C LEU A 250 10.47 -16.95 -12.78
N PHE A 251 10.74 -16.00 -13.67
CA PHE A 251 9.89 -15.73 -14.83
C PHE A 251 10.11 -16.72 -15.98
N ARG A 252 11.11 -17.60 -15.91
CA ARG A 252 11.36 -18.59 -16.94
C ARG A 252 10.17 -19.56 -17.02
N GLY A 253 9.59 -19.68 -18.21
CA GLY A 253 8.47 -20.59 -18.47
C GLY A 253 7.09 -20.01 -18.17
N ILE A 254 6.99 -18.85 -17.51
CA ILE A 254 5.71 -18.14 -17.31
C ILE A 254 5.33 -17.42 -18.60
N LYS A 255 4.13 -17.70 -19.11
CA LYS A 255 3.70 -17.19 -20.42
C LYS A 255 3.25 -15.73 -20.40
N TYR A 256 2.54 -15.35 -19.35
CA TYR A 256 2.00 -13.99 -19.20
C TYR A 256 2.22 -13.50 -17.78
N ARG A 257 2.85 -12.33 -17.64
CA ARG A 257 3.22 -11.71 -16.37
C ARG A 257 2.65 -10.30 -16.34
N PHE A 258 1.98 -9.98 -15.25
CA PHE A 258 1.37 -8.68 -15.04
C PHE A 258 1.79 -8.15 -13.67
N VAL A 259 2.10 -6.86 -13.61
CA VAL A 259 2.37 -6.15 -12.35
C VAL A 259 1.32 -5.07 -12.17
N ILE A 260 0.77 -4.96 -10.97
CA ILE A 260 -0.13 -3.90 -10.53
C ILE A 260 0.59 -3.21 -9.38
N SER A 261 1.12 -2.01 -9.59
CA SER A 261 2.01 -1.36 -8.61
C SER A 261 1.87 0.17 -8.61
N PRO A 262 1.94 0.83 -7.45
CA PRO A 262 1.94 2.30 -7.36
C PRO A 262 3.31 2.93 -7.66
N ARG A 263 4.35 2.10 -7.84
CA ARG A 263 5.74 2.49 -8.04
C ARG A 263 6.33 1.79 -9.26
N LYS A 264 7.16 2.53 -10.00
CA LYS A 264 8.05 1.99 -11.03
C LYS A 264 9.16 1.17 -10.39
N SER A 265 9.51 0.06 -11.02
CA SER A 265 10.58 -0.84 -10.57
C SER A 265 11.19 -1.61 -11.73
N GLU A 266 12.25 -2.37 -11.47
CA GLU A 266 12.89 -3.25 -12.45
C GLU A 266 11.90 -4.26 -13.06
N LEU A 267 10.83 -4.64 -12.34
CA LEU A 267 9.78 -5.53 -12.84
C LEU A 267 9.12 -5.01 -14.12
N ASP A 268 8.98 -3.69 -14.27
CA ASP A 268 8.33 -3.07 -15.43
C ASP A 268 9.04 -3.42 -16.75
N SER A 269 10.33 -3.77 -16.67
CA SER A 269 11.13 -4.21 -17.80
C SER A 269 11.04 -5.71 -18.09
N MET A 270 10.52 -6.49 -17.15
CA MET A 270 10.54 -7.95 -17.15
C MET A 270 9.16 -8.60 -17.31
N VAL A 271 8.08 -7.81 -17.24
CA VAL A 271 6.70 -8.27 -17.39
C VAL A 271 6.06 -7.83 -18.70
N ASP A 272 4.96 -8.48 -19.07
CA ASP A 272 4.24 -8.20 -20.32
C ASP A 272 3.44 -6.89 -20.22
N ILE A 273 2.84 -6.64 -19.05
CA ILE A 273 2.12 -5.40 -18.74
C ILE A 273 2.38 -4.98 -17.29
N SER A 274 2.74 -3.71 -17.09
CA SER A 274 2.70 -3.03 -15.80
C SER A 274 1.54 -2.04 -15.78
N LEU A 275 0.67 -2.18 -14.78
CA LEU A 275 -0.54 -1.40 -14.56
C LEU A 275 -0.34 -0.49 -13.34
N PRO A 276 -0.48 0.84 -13.50
CA PRO A 276 -0.24 1.77 -12.40
C PRO A 276 -1.38 1.67 -11.38
N SER A 277 -1.04 1.37 -10.13
CA SER A 277 -1.98 1.42 -9.00
C SER A 277 -1.71 2.59 -8.06
N VAL A 278 -2.36 2.63 -6.90
CA VAL A 278 -2.33 3.78 -5.98
C VAL A 278 -1.98 3.35 -4.55
N TYR A 279 -1.32 4.23 -3.81
CA TYR A 279 -1.01 3.96 -2.40
C TYR A 279 -2.25 4.13 -1.51
N PRO A 280 -2.26 3.64 -0.25
CA PRO A 280 -3.38 3.80 0.67
C PRO A 280 -3.88 5.25 0.83
N ALA A 281 -2.97 6.24 0.80
CA ALA A 281 -3.34 7.66 0.84
C ALA A 281 -4.18 8.15 -0.37
N GLU A 282 -4.19 7.36 -1.44
CA GLU A 282 -4.75 7.67 -2.75
C GLU A 282 -5.94 6.78 -3.12
N LYS A 283 -6.47 6.05 -2.13
CA LYS A 283 -7.69 5.26 -2.23
C LYS A 283 -8.44 5.27 -0.90
N ARG A 284 -9.62 4.66 -0.90
CA ARG A 284 -10.42 4.41 0.30
C ARG A 284 -10.33 2.94 0.65
N GLY A 285 -10.51 2.62 1.93
CA GLY A 285 -10.61 1.24 2.37
C GLY A 285 -10.39 1.08 3.87
N SER A 286 -10.14 -0.15 4.28
CA SER A 286 -9.86 -0.50 5.66
C SER A 286 -8.63 -1.41 5.78
N MET A 287 -7.97 -1.34 6.93
CA MET A 287 -6.89 -2.24 7.32
C MET A 287 -7.08 -2.68 8.78
N VAL A 288 -6.54 -3.85 9.12
CA VAL A 288 -6.51 -4.38 10.49
C VAL A 288 -5.08 -4.33 10.99
N ASN A 289 -4.87 -3.54 12.04
CA ASN A 289 -3.55 -3.41 12.65
C ASN A 289 -3.17 -4.65 13.49
N VAL A 290 -1.94 -4.69 14.01
CA VAL A 290 -1.42 -5.80 14.82
C VAL A 290 -2.28 -6.11 16.05
N SER A 291 -2.88 -5.09 16.66
CA SER A 291 -3.76 -5.22 17.83
C SER A 291 -5.17 -5.71 17.48
N GLY A 292 -5.48 -5.90 16.19
CA GLY A 292 -6.80 -6.35 15.73
C GLY A 292 -7.82 -5.21 15.59
N LYS A 293 -7.38 -3.95 15.60
CA LYS A 293 -8.26 -2.80 15.38
C LYS A 293 -8.46 -2.59 13.89
N ILE A 294 -9.72 -2.51 13.48
CA ILE A 294 -10.11 -2.16 12.12
C ILE A 294 -10.03 -0.63 12.00
N GLN A 295 -9.30 -0.16 11.00
CA GLN A 295 -9.08 1.26 10.74
C GLN A 295 -9.54 1.60 9.33
N HIS A 296 -10.57 2.43 9.24
CA HIS A 296 -11.05 3.00 7.99
C HIS A 296 -10.27 4.26 7.64
N PHE A 297 -10.00 4.45 6.35
CA PHE A 297 -9.39 5.66 5.84
C PHE A 297 -10.01 6.06 4.49
N ASP A 298 -9.98 7.36 4.25
CA ASP A 298 -10.49 7.95 3.02
C ASP A 298 -9.37 8.46 2.12
N LEU A 299 -9.74 8.73 0.87
CA LEU A 299 -8.90 9.32 -0.15
C LEU A 299 -8.42 10.72 0.29
N VAL A 300 -7.11 10.91 0.43
CA VAL A 300 -6.51 12.23 0.71
C VAL A 300 -6.35 13.03 -0.58
N PHE A 301 -5.84 12.39 -1.63
CA PHE A 301 -5.64 12.99 -2.96
C PHE A 301 -5.57 11.91 -4.04
N ASN A 302 -5.79 12.27 -5.29
CA ASN A 302 -5.71 11.33 -6.41
C ASN A 302 -4.27 10.87 -6.69
N GLY A 303 -4.13 9.63 -7.16
CA GLY A 303 -2.90 9.10 -7.73
C GLY A 303 -2.49 9.80 -9.04
N PRO A 304 -1.25 9.61 -9.51
CA PRO A 304 -0.72 10.27 -10.70
C PRO A 304 -1.16 9.60 -12.01
N GLY A 305 -1.30 10.41 -13.06
CA GLY A 305 -1.58 9.92 -14.41
C GLY A 305 -2.87 9.11 -14.49
N CYS A 306 -2.80 7.91 -15.06
CA CYS A 306 -3.93 7.00 -15.21
C CYS A 306 -4.03 5.94 -14.11
N SER A 307 -3.35 6.08 -12.97
CA SER A 307 -3.38 5.10 -11.88
C SER A 307 -4.79 4.81 -11.36
N ARG A 308 -5.09 3.54 -11.03
CA ARG A 308 -6.39 3.11 -10.47
C ARG A 308 -6.22 2.37 -9.15
N SER A 309 -7.28 2.31 -8.35
CA SER A 309 -7.27 1.45 -7.16
C SER A 309 -7.28 -0.03 -7.55
N GLU A 310 -6.68 -0.88 -6.73
CA GLU A 310 -6.67 -2.31 -6.99
C GLU A 310 -8.08 -2.91 -6.94
N TYR A 311 -8.98 -2.41 -6.08
CA TYR A 311 -10.38 -2.87 -6.08
C TYR A 311 -11.09 -2.54 -7.40
N ASP A 312 -10.86 -1.36 -8.00
CA ASP A 312 -11.44 -1.01 -9.31
C ASP A 312 -10.92 -1.95 -10.40
N ILE A 313 -9.62 -2.24 -10.39
CA ILE A 313 -8.97 -3.17 -11.33
C ILE A 313 -9.55 -4.58 -11.19
N LEU A 314 -9.70 -5.07 -9.95
CA LEU A 314 -10.24 -6.39 -9.64
C LEU A 314 -11.69 -6.53 -10.11
N LEU A 315 -12.54 -5.53 -9.87
CA LEU A 315 -13.93 -5.53 -10.34
C LEU A 315 -14.03 -5.47 -11.86
N ALA A 316 -13.16 -4.68 -12.51
CA ALA A 316 -13.10 -4.63 -13.97
C ALA A 316 -12.72 -6.00 -14.57
N ILE A 317 -11.73 -6.67 -13.98
CA ILE A 317 -11.34 -8.04 -14.35
C ILE A 317 -12.49 -9.02 -14.14
N ALA A 318 -13.14 -9.02 -12.97
CA ALA A 318 -14.27 -9.92 -12.68
C ALA A 318 -15.41 -9.74 -13.69
N LYS A 319 -15.77 -8.48 -13.98
CA LYS A 319 -16.78 -8.12 -14.98
C LYS A 319 -16.40 -8.61 -16.37
N LYS A 320 -15.15 -8.38 -16.80
CA LYS A 320 -14.69 -8.78 -18.12
C LYS A 320 -14.61 -10.29 -18.24
N ILE A 321 -14.14 -11.03 -17.23
CA ILE A 321 -14.14 -12.52 -17.22
C ILE A 321 -15.58 -13.07 -17.29
N GLY A 322 -16.56 -12.33 -16.78
CA GLY A 322 -17.97 -12.75 -16.74
C GLY A 322 -18.27 -13.65 -15.54
N LEU A 323 -17.44 -13.60 -14.50
CA LEU A 323 -17.68 -14.32 -13.25
C LEU A 323 -18.83 -13.65 -12.51
N ASN A 324 -19.80 -14.45 -12.06
CA ASN A 324 -20.89 -14.07 -11.16
C ASN A 324 -21.35 -12.61 -11.33
N PHE A 325 -21.74 -12.24 -12.56
CA PHE A 325 -21.85 -10.85 -12.99
C PHE A 325 -22.78 -10.03 -12.08
N GLN A 326 -23.90 -10.62 -11.65
CA GLN A 326 -24.85 -9.96 -10.76
C GLN A 326 -24.23 -9.66 -9.39
N TYR A 327 -23.44 -10.59 -8.84
CA TYR A 327 -22.76 -10.41 -7.57
C TYR A 327 -21.72 -9.29 -7.62
N TYR A 328 -20.83 -9.28 -8.60
CA TYR A 328 -19.78 -8.23 -8.64
C TYR A 328 -20.29 -6.87 -9.12
N SER A 329 -21.34 -6.83 -9.96
CA SER A 329 -21.90 -5.56 -10.44
C SER A 329 -22.59 -4.75 -9.35
N GLN A 330 -22.87 -5.34 -8.19
CA GLN A 330 -23.44 -4.61 -7.05
C GLN A 330 -22.41 -3.69 -6.38
N PHE A 331 -21.11 -3.98 -6.50
CA PHE A 331 -20.04 -3.22 -5.86
C PHE A 331 -19.72 -1.94 -6.65
N LYS A 332 -20.47 -0.88 -6.34
CA LYS A 332 -20.29 0.44 -6.96
C LYS A 332 -19.23 1.30 -6.28
N ASP A 333 -18.91 0.97 -5.03
CA ASP A 333 -17.89 1.65 -4.24
C ASP A 333 -17.30 0.69 -3.20
N VAL A 334 -16.24 1.17 -2.52
CA VAL A 334 -15.55 0.41 -1.48
C VAL A 334 -16.43 0.08 -0.27
N LYS A 335 -17.45 0.90 0.02
CA LYS A 335 -18.32 0.71 1.18
C LYS A 335 -19.20 -0.52 0.98
N LEU A 336 -19.74 -0.69 -0.22
CA LEU A 336 -20.54 -1.86 -0.57
C LEU A 336 -19.71 -3.15 -0.52
N ILE A 337 -18.42 -3.09 -0.88
CA ILE A 337 -17.51 -4.24 -0.71
C ILE A 337 -17.34 -4.56 0.77
N TYR A 338 -17.08 -3.55 1.60
CA TYR A 338 -16.90 -3.71 3.05
C TYR A 338 -18.17 -4.27 3.74
N GLU A 339 -19.35 -3.78 3.39
CA GLU A 339 -20.62 -4.28 3.94
C GLU A 339 -20.87 -5.74 3.58
N GLU A 340 -20.51 -6.17 2.38
CA GLU A 340 -20.60 -7.59 2.00
C GLU A 340 -19.56 -8.45 2.74
N MET A 341 -18.32 -7.96 2.83
CA MET A 341 -17.25 -8.60 3.59
C MET A 341 -17.66 -8.82 5.05
N LYS A 342 -18.32 -7.83 5.68
CA LYS A 342 -18.84 -7.90 7.04
C LYS A 342 -19.92 -8.97 7.20
N LYS A 343 -20.76 -9.20 6.19
CA LYS A 343 -21.74 -10.30 6.23
C LYS A 343 -21.07 -11.67 6.20
N GLU A 344 -20.01 -11.83 5.41
CA GLU A 344 -19.36 -13.13 5.23
C GLU A 344 -18.34 -13.47 6.32
N ILE A 345 -17.59 -12.49 6.84
CA ILE A 345 -16.47 -12.71 7.75
C ILE A 345 -16.80 -12.17 9.14
N SER A 346 -16.88 -13.08 10.12
CA SER A 346 -17.31 -12.78 11.49
C SER A 346 -16.44 -11.74 12.20
N PHE A 347 -15.12 -11.73 11.95
CA PHE A 347 -14.20 -10.77 12.54
C PHE A 347 -14.61 -9.30 12.29
N PHE A 348 -15.19 -9.01 11.11
CA PHE A 348 -15.56 -7.65 10.72
C PHE A 348 -16.97 -7.23 11.15
N ARG A 349 -17.74 -8.12 11.81
CA ARG A 349 -19.10 -7.83 12.28
C ARG A 349 -19.15 -6.94 13.52
N GLU A 350 -18.17 -7.08 14.40
CA GLU A 350 -18.09 -6.37 15.66
C GLU A 350 -17.07 -5.23 15.55
N GLU A 351 -17.53 -3.98 15.69
CA GLU A 351 -16.63 -2.85 15.89
C GLU A 351 -16.01 -2.96 17.30
N LYS A 352 -14.85 -3.62 17.40
CA LYS A 352 -14.12 -3.78 18.67
C LYS A 352 -13.24 -2.61 19.05
#